data_AF-A0A8H5IUN2-F1
#
_entry.id   AF-A0A8H5IUN2-F1
#
_cell.length_a   1.000
_cell.length_b   1.000
_cell.length_c   1.000
_cell.angle_alpha   90.00
_cell.angle_beta   90.00
_cell.angle_gamma   90.00
#
_symmetry.space_group_name_H-M   'P 1'
#
loop_
_entity.id
_entity.type
_entity.pdbx_description
1 polymer ?
#
loop_
_entity_poly.entity_id
_entity_poly.type
_entity_poly.pdbx_seq_one_letter_code
_entity_poly.pdbx_strand_id
1 'polypeptide(L)'
;MAPKNTKKPLDASQVDPLNLSARRLYVERALCRLTSVSMERVQAFRPQSEASICKILDELGWRNVSQEFFEYEVDSNMWDSFLGVRNILKANPWPWPDKFPNKRDLSQGASPTYKKWRLQRGKPVNEAVEGSTVAYRYPAHKQDPKPAESSSTPSIVTPKATVPLVVSSTPRKPEGLESSMHAPSQKAPKSALGANTVVKAPVSKQGAEAQHSPFAAGKPAVEAAKGFLRGQIAETEALKVANKKKAEDKAAAKAEAEATELRLSDEMRAWCEKVFDAELSHIKETKRQAAEAEAKARCAYVPETEQDAQPASFDLRSWADDLDEIRDPPYLSPNAEIPFRFKFFGEDNEVPVHQPRLPDKDLLAKIWSGLGLEDLGMNESGPVAGPFELLLPSWIDFHDLVYGKDGSLFRELELKKFIEEDVVIAWRNNDKHRPVSIVVGPNPFEQHDETDRRLWMRVRSTWLRISEWLHEVYQGIPYRLDHFLYVRQDVDLRAGSVEDLTVIGNLTDAWMVHGSEGSGQEAERKRANLDYWLPEIYAALSQPKREADALLRDWVLREGGDLLEERLNIADMVFSLVSPKDAAQWYNRFTGRF
;
A
#
# COMPACT_ATOMS: atom_id res chain seq x y z
N MET A 1 34.67 7.71 22.39
CA MET A 1 34.61 6.98 21.11
C MET A 1 34.68 5.48 21.41
N ALA A 2 33.60 4.74 21.21
CA ALA A 2 33.61 3.28 21.39
C ALA A 2 34.37 2.63 20.22
N PRO A 3 35.22 1.61 20.47
CA PRO A 3 35.96 0.94 19.40
C PRO A 3 34.98 0.28 18.42
N LYS A 4 35.07 0.65 17.13
CA LYS A 4 34.34 0.00 16.04
C LYS A 4 34.81 -1.45 15.95
N ASN A 5 34.05 -2.34 16.58
CA ASN A 5 34.28 -3.78 16.58
C ASN A 5 33.93 -4.34 15.18
N THR A 6 34.84 -4.17 14.22
CA THR A 6 34.71 -4.65 12.84
C THR A 6 34.95 -6.16 12.81
N LYS A 7 33.94 -6.93 13.21
CA LYS A 7 33.98 -8.39 13.10
C LYS A 7 34.27 -8.77 11.63
N LYS A 8 35.37 -9.49 11.38
CA LYS A 8 35.75 -9.99 10.04
C LYS A 8 34.57 -10.71 9.37
N PRO A 9 34.23 -10.46 8.09
CA PRO A 9 33.14 -11.15 7.40
C PRO A 9 33.30 -12.67 7.50
N LEU A 10 32.17 -13.38 7.67
CA LEU A 10 32.15 -14.85 7.66
C LEU A 10 32.43 -15.31 6.23
N ASP A 11 33.38 -16.21 6.07
CA ASP A 11 33.81 -16.71 4.75
C ASP A 11 33.20 -18.10 4.51
N ALA A 12 32.20 -18.16 3.63
CA ALA A 12 31.53 -19.41 3.26
C ALA A 12 32.43 -20.38 2.48
N SER A 13 33.51 -19.89 1.85
CA SER A 13 34.42 -20.73 1.05
C SER A 13 35.20 -21.72 1.90
N GLN A 14 35.35 -21.44 3.20
CA GLN A 14 36.05 -22.29 4.17
C GLN A 14 35.14 -23.36 4.80
N VAL A 15 33.86 -23.37 4.46
CA VAL A 15 32.88 -24.30 5.02
C VAL A 15 32.53 -25.31 3.95
N ASP A 16 32.69 -26.60 4.27
CA ASP A 16 32.19 -27.68 3.43
C ASP A 16 30.66 -27.77 3.57
N PRO A 17 29.89 -27.45 2.51
CA PRO A 17 28.43 -27.51 2.58
C PRO A 17 27.89 -28.92 2.71
N LEU A 18 28.68 -29.98 2.47
CA LEU A 18 28.23 -31.35 2.68
C LEU A 18 28.40 -31.79 4.14
N ASN A 19 29.21 -31.07 4.92
CA ASN A 19 29.33 -31.27 6.35
C ASN A 19 28.17 -30.54 7.09
N LEU A 20 27.17 -31.31 7.51
CA LEU A 20 25.97 -30.81 8.18
C LEU A 20 26.28 -29.86 9.36
N SER A 21 27.20 -30.25 10.25
CA SER A 21 27.51 -29.46 11.44
C SER A 21 28.20 -28.15 11.09
N ALA A 22 29.13 -28.17 10.13
CA ALA A 22 29.85 -26.97 9.70
C ALA A 22 28.92 -25.99 8.96
N ARG A 23 28.08 -26.53 8.05
CA ARG A 23 27.07 -25.75 7.31
C ARG A 23 26.08 -25.08 8.26
N ARG A 24 25.49 -25.84 9.20
CA ARG A 24 24.53 -25.32 10.16
C ARG A 24 25.11 -24.22 11.04
N LEU A 25 26.31 -24.45 11.59
CA LEU A 25 26.98 -23.45 12.41
C LEU A 25 27.27 -22.16 11.63
N TYR A 26 27.61 -22.27 10.34
CA TYR A 26 27.77 -21.11 9.47
C TYR A 26 26.44 -20.37 9.29
N VAL A 27 25.37 -21.06 8.89
CA VAL A 27 24.04 -20.47 8.65
C VAL A 27 23.55 -19.76 9.91
N GLU A 28 23.61 -20.41 11.06
CA GLU A 28 23.20 -19.82 12.33
C GLU A 28 23.96 -18.53 12.66
N ARG A 29 25.29 -18.54 12.53
CA ARG A 29 26.13 -17.36 12.79
C ARG A 29 25.93 -16.24 11.77
N ALA A 30 25.78 -16.59 10.50
CA ALA A 30 25.52 -15.65 9.42
C ALA A 30 24.17 -14.97 9.62
N LEU A 31 23.12 -15.73 9.92
CA LEU A 31 21.79 -15.18 10.18
C LEU A 31 21.77 -14.28 11.42
N CYS A 32 22.39 -14.69 12.54
CA CYS A 32 22.52 -13.83 13.72
C CYS A 32 23.18 -12.49 13.37
N ARG A 33 24.21 -12.52 12.52
CA ARG A 33 24.96 -11.34 12.13
C ARG A 33 24.21 -10.44 11.15
N LEU A 34 23.55 -11.03 10.15
CA LEU A 34 22.86 -10.29 9.08
C LEU A 34 21.52 -9.71 9.54
N THR A 35 20.84 -10.38 10.47
CA THR A 35 19.49 -10.00 10.91
C THR A 35 19.43 -9.39 12.32
N SER A 36 20.54 -9.41 13.06
CA SER A 36 20.58 -9.03 14.49
C SER A 36 19.64 -9.86 15.38
N VAL A 37 19.23 -11.03 14.92
CA VAL A 37 18.40 -11.98 15.68
C VAL A 37 19.29 -12.82 16.61
N SER A 38 18.78 -13.18 17.79
CA SER A 38 19.51 -14.02 18.74
C SER A 38 19.65 -15.45 18.23
N MET A 39 20.69 -16.14 18.71
CA MET A 39 20.96 -17.54 18.33
C MET A 39 19.78 -18.45 18.67
N GLU A 40 19.16 -18.23 19.84
CA GLU A 40 18.01 -19.01 20.31
C GLU A 40 16.83 -18.88 19.35
N ARG A 41 16.59 -17.69 18.81
CA ARG A 41 15.50 -17.45 17.87
C ARG A 41 15.78 -18.02 16.48
N VAL A 42 17.04 -18.00 16.03
CA VAL A 42 17.43 -18.70 14.79
C VAL A 42 17.22 -20.21 14.95
N GLN A 43 17.64 -20.79 16.07
CA GLN A 43 17.47 -22.21 16.35
C GLN A 43 15.99 -22.61 16.51
N ALA A 44 15.19 -21.77 17.18
CA ALA A 44 13.75 -22.00 17.35
C ALA A 44 12.96 -21.99 16.03
N PHE A 45 13.51 -21.42 14.95
CA PHE A 45 12.87 -21.40 13.64
C PHE A 45 13.05 -22.72 12.86
N ARG A 46 14.03 -23.55 13.24
CA ARG A 46 14.36 -24.79 12.52
C ARG A 46 13.17 -25.76 12.39
N PRO A 47 12.37 -26.04 13.44
CA PRO A 47 11.19 -26.92 13.30
C PRO A 47 10.17 -26.42 12.27
N GLN A 48 10.02 -25.10 12.12
CA GLN A 48 9.13 -24.52 11.10
C GLN A 48 9.68 -24.77 9.69
N SER A 49 10.99 -24.62 9.50
CA SER A 49 11.64 -24.94 8.23
C SER A 49 11.58 -26.43 7.90
N GLU A 50 11.76 -27.32 8.89
CA GLU A 50 11.57 -28.76 8.71
C GLU A 50 10.14 -29.09 8.24
N ALA A 51 9.12 -28.50 8.86
CA ALA A 51 7.73 -28.69 8.47
C ALA A 51 7.45 -28.21 7.04
N SER A 52 7.97 -27.04 6.65
CA SER A 52 7.84 -26.48 5.29
C SER A 52 8.49 -27.38 4.25
N ILE A 53 9.73 -27.83 4.48
CA ILE A 53 10.42 -28.75 3.57
C ILE A 53 9.69 -30.08 3.46
N CYS A 54 9.16 -30.63 4.57
CA CYS A 54 8.35 -31.85 4.50
C CYS A 54 7.13 -31.68 3.57
N LYS A 55 6.43 -30.55 3.64
CA LYS A 55 5.28 -30.25 2.78
C LYS A 55 5.71 -30.17 1.30
N ILE A 56 6.76 -29.41 0.99
CA ILE A 56 7.29 -29.26 -0.36
C ILE A 56 7.70 -30.62 -0.96
N LEU A 57 8.37 -31.47 -0.18
CA LEU A 57 8.77 -32.79 -0.66
C LEU A 57 7.58 -33.72 -0.94
N ASP A 58 6.52 -33.64 -0.14
CA ASP A 58 5.29 -34.41 -0.38
C ASP A 58 4.55 -33.92 -1.64
N GLU A 59 4.43 -32.60 -1.82
CA GLU A 59 3.84 -31.98 -3.02
C GLU A 59 4.59 -32.37 -4.30
N LEU A 60 5.92 -32.49 -4.22
CA LEU A 60 6.77 -32.98 -5.31
C LEU A 60 6.72 -34.51 -5.49
N GLY A 61 5.94 -35.24 -4.68
CA GLY A 61 5.73 -36.68 -4.80
C GLY A 61 6.89 -37.55 -4.29
N TRP A 62 7.81 -37.00 -3.51
CA TRP A 62 8.95 -37.76 -2.98
C TRP A 62 8.54 -38.67 -1.82
N ARG A 63 8.78 -39.97 -1.95
CA ARG A 63 8.47 -40.93 -0.87
C ARG A 63 9.58 -41.05 0.16
N ASN A 64 10.83 -40.93 -0.30
CA ASN A 64 12.05 -40.89 0.50
C ASN A 64 12.98 -39.82 -0.08
N VAL A 65 13.78 -39.21 0.79
CA VAL A 65 14.93 -38.37 0.43
C VAL A 65 16.09 -38.70 1.36
N SER A 66 17.31 -38.49 0.90
CA SER A 66 18.51 -38.65 1.73
C SER A 66 18.52 -37.65 2.90
N GLN A 67 19.14 -38.04 4.01
CA GLN A 67 19.24 -37.19 5.19
C GLN A 67 20.05 -35.92 4.90
N GLU A 68 21.14 -36.03 4.16
CA GLU A 68 22.01 -34.90 3.81
C GLU A 68 21.26 -33.85 2.98
N PHE A 69 20.49 -34.30 2.00
CA PHE A 69 19.67 -33.42 1.16
C PHE A 69 18.57 -32.75 1.98
N PHE A 70 17.85 -33.50 2.83
CA PHE A 70 16.79 -32.94 3.65
C PHE A 70 17.32 -31.82 4.55
N GLU A 71 18.44 -32.08 5.24
CA GLU A 71 19.05 -31.12 6.13
C GLU A 71 19.63 -29.91 5.39
N TYR A 72 20.11 -30.09 4.16
CA TYR A 72 20.54 -28.99 3.31
C TYR A 72 19.38 -28.08 2.92
N GLU A 73 18.27 -28.65 2.47
CA GLU A 73 17.06 -27.90 2.12
C GLU A 73 16.48 -27.15 3.33
N VAL A 74 16.53 -27.75 4.52
CA VAL A 74 16.12 -27.06 5.76
C VAL A 74 17.00 -25.85 6.04
N ASP A 75 18.33 -25.99 5.96
CA ASP A 75 19.25 -24.88 6.20
C ASP A 75 19.12 -23.77 5.12
N SER A 76 18.86 -24.15 3.86
CA SER A 76 18.60 -23.21 2.75
C SER A 76 17.27 -22.47 2.94
N ASN A 77 16.20 -23.17 3.30
CA ASN A 77 14.91 -22.55 3.57
C ASN A 77 14.97 -21.60 4.77
N MET A 78 15.75 -21.94 5.81
CA MET A 78 16.03 -21.00 6.91
C MET A 78 16.70 -19.72 6.39
N TRP A 79 17.70 -19.85 5.51
CA TRP A 79 18.39 -18.71 4.91
C TRP A 79 17.44 -17.78 4.16
N ASP A 80 16.64 -18.33 3.25
CA ASP A 80 15.69 -17.57 2.45
C ASP A 80 14.61 -16.92 3.30
N SER A 81 14.09 -17.63 4.31
CA SER A 81 13.05 -17.12 5.21
C SER A 81 13.54 -15.91 6.03
N PHE A 82 14.76 -15.98 6.57
CA PHE A 82 15.30 -14.89 7.40
C PHE A 82 15.73 -13.67 6.58
N LEU A 83 16.29 -13.89 5.38
CA LEU A 83 16.83 -12.79 4.56
C LEU A 83 15.80 -12.21 3.57
N GLY A 84 14.78 -12.99 3.20
CA GLY A 84 13.68 -12.57 2.33
C GLY A 84 12.79 -11.50 2.96
N VAL A 85 12.51 -11.60 4.26
CA VAL A 85 11.65 -10.64 5.01
C VAL A 85 12.21 -9.22 5.02
N ARG A 86 13.49 -9.01 4.70
CA ARG A 86 14.16 -7.70 4.82
C ARG A 86 14.82 -7.20 3.54
N ASN A 87 14.53 -7.79 2.37
CA ASN A 87 15.25 -7.50 1.12
C ASN A 87 16.79 -7.67 1.22
N ILE A 88 17.28 -8.41 2.22
CA ILE A 88 18.71 -8.64 2.45
C ILE A 88 19.22 -9.78 1.55
N LEU A 89 18.31 -10.67 1.12
CA LEU A 89 18.62 -11.85 0.32
C LEU A 89 19.38 -11.51 -0.98
N LYS A 90 19.02 -10.42 -1.67
CA LYS A 90 19.70 -10.01 -2.92
C LYS A 90 21.18 -9.70 -2.72
N ALA A 91 21.54 -9.14 -1.57
CA ALA A 91 22.93 -8.85 -1.22
C ALA A 91 23.66 -10.04 -0.60
N ASN A 92 22.93 -11.09 -0.19
CA ASN A 92 23.45 -12.23 0.55
C ASN A 92 22.78 -13.53 0.03
N PRO A 93 23.05 -13.92 -1.23
CA PRO A 93 22.49 -15.14 -1.80
C PRO A 93 22.96 -16.37 -1.01
N TRP A 94 22.24 -17.48 -1.17
CA TRP A 94 22.67 -18.75 -0.60
C TRP A 94 24.12 -19.05 -1.03
N PRO A 95 25.06 -19.33 -0.09
CA PRO A 95 26.48 -19.34 -0.42
C PRO A 95 26.95 -20.53 -1.28
N TRP A 96 26.13 -21.58 -1.41
CA TRP A 96 26.55 -22.83 -2.05
C TRP A 96 25.57 -23.31 -3.13
N PRO A 97 25.26 -22.49 -4.15
CA PRO A 97 24.27 -22.85 -5.18
C PRO A 97 24.68 -24.09 -5.99
N ASP A 98 25.99 -24.33 -6.14
CA ASP A 98 26.53 -25.39 -7.00
C ASP A 98 26.89 -26.68 -6.24
N LYS A 99 26.79 -26.69 -4.90
CA LYS A 99 27.22 -27.83 -4.06
C LYS A 99 26.03 -28.42 -3.33
N PHE A 100 25.36 -29.33 -4.01
CA PHE A 100 24.07 -29.87 -3.58
C PHE A 100 24.12 -31.39 -3.34
N PRO A 101 23.71 -31.89 -2.16
CA PRO A 101 23.63 -33.33 -1.92
C PRO A 101 22.65 -34.02 -2.89
N ASN A 102 22.99 -35.23 -3.32
CA ASN A 102 22.09 -35.99 -4.19
C ASN A 102 20.87 -36.48 -3.38
N LYS A 103 19.68 -35.98 -3.74
CA LYS A 103 18.41 -36.32 -3.09
C LYS A 103 18.03 -37.80 -3.12
N ARG A 104 18.57 -38.57 -4.07
CA ARG A 104 18.31 -40.01 -4.24
C ARG A 104 19.41 -40.89 -3.64
N ASP A 105 20.49 -40.30 -3.16
CA ASP A 105 21.60 -41.06 -2.56
C ASP A 105 21.25 -41.43 -1.12
N LEU A 106 20.64 -42.60 -0.95
CA LEU A 106 20.27 -43.14 0.37
C LEU A 106 21.42 -43.89 1.05
N SER A 107 22.68 -43.69 0.65
CA SER A 107 23.84 -44.39 1.23
C SER A 107 24.00 -44.13 2.74
N GLN A 108 23.59 -42.96 3.22
CA GLN A 108 23.54 -42.60 4.64
C GLN A 108 22.14 -42.78 5.26
N GLY A 109 21.21 -43.37 4.50
CA GLY A 109 19.83 -43.58 4.89
C GLY A 109 18.88 -42.46 4.46
N ALA A 110 17.58 -42.76 4.53
CA ALA A 110 16.54 -41.78 4.31
C ALA A 110 16.36 -40.88 5.54
N SER A 111 15.98 -39.62 5.34
CA SER A 111 15.75 -38.68 6.43
C SER A 111 14.72 -39.21 7.44
N PRO A 112 15.07 -39.45 8.72
CA PRO A 112 14.14 -39.92 9.73
C PRO A 112 13.03 -38.89 10.02
N THR A 113 13.34 -37.59 9.95
CA THR A 113 12.37 -36.50 10.16
C THR A 113 11.26 -36.54 9.13
N TYR A 114 11.61 -36.52 7.84
CA TYR A 114 10.64 -36.63 6.76
C TYR A 114 9.86 -37.96 6.79
N LYS A 115 10.55 -39.09 7.05
CA LYS A 115 9.90 -40.40 7.20
C LYS A 115 8.84 -40.37 8.32
N LYS A 116 9.18 -39.85 9.49
CA LYS A 116 8.24 -39.70 10.63
C LYS A 116 7.06 -38.80 10.26
N TRP A 117 7.32 -37.66 9.61
CA TRP A 117 6.30 -36.71 9.18
C TRP A 117 5.27 -37.35 8.22
N ARG A 118 5.74 -38.17 7.26
CA ARG A 118 4.88 -38.91 6.32
C ARG A 118 4.03 -39.96 7.03
N LEU A 119 4.66 -40.77 7.90
CA LEU A 119 3.98 -41.82 8.65
C LEU A 119 2.87 -41.27 9.55
N GLN A 120 3.12 -40.15 10.24
CA GLN A 120 2.12 -39.46 11.06
C GLN A 120 0.89 -38.98 10.27
N ARG A 121 0.99 -38.87 8.94
CA ARG A 121 -0.09 -38.45 8.02
C ARG A 121 -0.66 -39.61 7.20
N GLY A 122 -0.36 -40.85 7.56
CA GLY A 122 -0.83 -42.04 6.84
C GLY A 122 -0.29 -42.14 5.40
N LYS A 123 0.82 -41.45 5.10
CA LYS A 123 1.43 -41.47 3.76
C LYS A 123 2.42 -42.62 3.64
N PRO A 124 2.48 -43.33 2.49
CA PRO A 124 3.42 -44.41 2.30
C PRO A 124 4.87 -43.90 2.26
N VAL A 125 5.77 -44.70 2.82
CA VAL A 125 7.23 -44.53 2.79
C VAL A 125 7.79 -45.76 2.10
N ASN A 126 8.79 -45.61 1.22
CA ASN A 126 9.43 -46.80 0.66
C ASN A 126 10.31 -47.41 1.76
N GLU A 127 9.98 -48.59 2.24
CA GLU A 127 10.85 -49.32 3.14
C GLU A 127 12.15 -49.62 2.38
N ALA A 128 13.28 -49.24 2.98
CA ALA A 128 14.57 -49.66 2.46
C ALA A 128 14.58 -51.18 2.56
N VAL A 129 14.57 -51.87 1.43
CA VAL A 129 14.74 -53.33 1.39
C VAL A 129 16.15 -53.60 1.88
N GLU A 130 16.29 -53.90 3.17
CA GLU A 130 17.56 -54.28 3.78
C GLU A 130 18.11 -55.49 3.02
N GLY A 131 19.17 -55.28 2.24
CA GLY A 131 19.91 -56.36 1.56
C GLY A 131 19.87 -56.38 0.04
N SER A 132 19.25 -55.40 -0.65
CA SER A 132 19.17 -55.42 -2.11
C SER A 132 20.07 -54.39 -2.80
N THR A 133 21.30 -54.78 -3.13
CA THR A 133 22.08 -54.19 -4.23
C THR A 133 21.46 -54.61 -5.57
N VAL A 134 20.18 -54.31 -5.79
CA VAL A 134 19.53 -54.50 -7.08
C VAL A 134 19.57 -53.17 -7.81
N ALA A 135 20.36 -53.16 -8.89
CA ALA A 135 20.32 -52.11 -9.89
C ALA A 135 18.87 -51.95 -10.37
N TYR A 136 18.24 -50.83 -9.99
CA TYR A 136 16.88 -50.50 -10.39
C TYR A 136 16.84 -50.33 -11.91
N ARG A 137 16.26 -51.31 -12.62
CA ARG A 137 15.92 -51.18 -14.03
C ARG A 137 14.60 -50.42 -14.11
N TYR A 138 14.64 -49.22 -14.68
CA TYR A 138 13.46 -48.38 -14.90
C TYR A 138 12.41 -49.10 -15.79
N PRO A 139 11.10 -48.92 -15.53
CA PRO A 139 10.10 -49.08 -16.58
C PRO A 139 10.31 -47.99 -17.63
N ALA A 140 10.35 -48.39 -18.90
CA ALA A 140 10.57 -47.49 -20.02
C ALA A 140 9.57 -46.32 -19.99
N HIS A 141 10.10 -45.10 -20.00
CA HIS A 141 9.37 -43.92 -20.42
C HIS A 141 8.75 -44.22 -21.79
N LYS A 142 7.42 -44.11 -21.92
CA LYS A 142 6.78 -44.05 -23.23
C LYS A 142 7.35 -42.81 -23.93
N GLN A 143 8.22 -43.04 -24.91
CA GLN A 143 8.60 -42.03 -25.88
C GLN A 143 7.39 -41.80 -26.79
N ASP A 144 7.00 -40.55 -26.95
CA ASP A 144 6.08 -40.14 -28.00
C ASP A 144 6.63 -40.58 -29.37
N PRO A 145 5.76 -41.05 -30.29
CA PRO A 145 6.21 -41.54 -31.58
C PRO A 145 6.78 -40.39 -32.41
N LYS A 146 8.05 -40.54 -32.75
CA LYS A 146 8.80 -39.75 -33.74
C LYS A 146 8.08 -39.81 -35.10
N PRO A 147 7.87 -38.68 -35.80
CA PRO A 147 7.29 -38.70 -37.13
C PRO A 147 8.29 -39.25 -38.15
N ALA A 148 7.84 -40.19 -38.97
CA ALA A 148 8.61 -40.76 -40.06
C ALA A 148 8.64 -39.78 -41.25
N GLU A 149 9.85 -39.49 -41.74
CA GLU A 149 10.10 -38.93 -43.06
C GLU A 149 9.93 -40.00 -44.14
N SER A 150 9.25 -39.65 -45.24
CA SER A 150 9.42 -40.18 -46.61
C SER A 150 8.24 -39.68 -47.45
N SER A 151 8.40 -38.62 -48.24
CA SER A 151 8.85 -38.65 -49.64
C SER A 151 7.78 -39.07 -50.66
N SER A 152 7.50 -38.09 -51.54
CA SER A 152 7.29 -38.17 -52.99
C SER A 152 5.96 -38.61 -53.64
N THR A 153 5.45 -37.64 -54.40
CA THR A 153 4.90 -37.67 -55.79
C THR A 153 3.37 -37.79 -56.06
N PRO A 154 2.88 -37.20 -57.18
CA PRO A 154 1.58 -36.50 -57.26
C PRO A 154 0.61 -37.09 -58.30
N SER A 155 -0.67 -36.68 -58.24
CA SER A 155 -1.62 -36.59 -59.38
C SER A 155 -2.90 -35.90 -58.88
N ILE A 156 -3.21 -34.66 -59.31
CA ILE A 156 -4.06 -34.28 -60.45
C ILE A 156 -5.42 -35.01 -60.46
N VAL A 157 -6.52 -34.25 -60.28
CA VAL A 157 -7.70 -34.10 -61.17
C VAL A 157 -8.76 -33.23 -60.45
N THR A 158 -8.95 -32.00 -60.95
CA THR A 158 -10.14 -31.11 -60.81
C THR A 158 -11.31 -31.68 -61.66
N PRO A 159 -12.58 -31.18 -61.70
CA PRO A 159 -13.18 -29.99 -61.05
C PRO A 159 -14.66 -30.11 -60.58
N LYS A 160 -15.19 -28.96 -60.13
CA LYS A 160 -16.56 -28.40 -60.36
C LYS A 160 -17.69 -28.71 -59.36
N ALA A 161 -18.16 -27.64 -58.68
CA ALA A 161 -19.43 -26.93 -58.93
C ALA A 161 -20.01 -26.38 -57.59
N THR A 162 -20.14 -25.06 -57.34
CA THR A 162 -21.09 -24.04 -57.86
C THR A 162 -22.32 -23.84 -56.95
N VAL A 163 -22.48 -22.58 -56.51
CA VAL A 163 -23.67 -21.81 -56.05
C VAL A 163 -23.94 -21.65 -54.54
N PRO A 164 -24.29 -20.41 -54.09
CA PRO A 164 -24.34 -20.00 -52.69
C PRO A 164 -25.79 -19.93 -52.14
N LEU A 165 -25.92 -19.77 -50.82
CA LEU A 165 -27.19 -19.40 -50.19
C LEU A 165 -27.09 -18.02 -49.53
N VAL A 166 -27.89 -17.11 -50.09
CA VAL A 166 -28.32 -15.83 -49.54
C VAL A 166 -29.34 -16.10 -48.42
N VAL A 167 -29.18 -15.50 -47.24
CA VAL A 167 -30.33 -15.12 -46.40
C VAL A 167 -30.10 -13.73 -45.82
N SER A 168 -31.02 -12.86 -46.20
CA SER A 168 -31.24 -11.49 -45.73
C SER A 168 -31.96 -11.51 -44.38
N SER A 169 -31.61 -10.60 -43.47
CA SER A 169 -32.59 -10.04 -42.53
C SER A 169 -32.25 -8.58 -42.21
N THR A 170 -33.20 -7.73 -42.56
CA THR A 170 -33.27 -6.28 -42.39
C THR A 170 -33.35 -5.82 -40.93
N PRO A 171 -33.03 -4.55 -40.65
CA PRO A 171 -33.04 -3.97 -39.31
C PRO A 171 -34.43 -3.46 -38.92
N ARG A 172 -34.85 -3.73 -37.68
CA ARG A 172 -36.06 -3.16 -37.08
C ARG A 172 -35.77 -1.80 -36.45
N LYS A 173 -36.53 -0.82 -36.93
CA LYS A 173 -36.84 0.48 -36.31
C LYS A 173 -37.53 0.28 -34.96
N PRO A 174 -37.31 1.18 -33.98
CA PRO A 174 -38.42 1.66 -33.18
C PRO A 174 -38.58 3.17 -33.30
N GLU A 175 -39.84 3.58 -33.45
CA GLU A 175 -40.30 4.96 -33.39
C GLU A 175 -40.48 5.41 -31.94
N GLY A 176 -40.02 6.63 -31.66
CA GLY A 176 -40.82 7.65 -30.97
C GLY A 176 -41.02 7.52 -29.46
N LEU A 177 -40.15 8.18 -28.69
CA LEU A 177 -40.60 8.96 -27.54
C LEU A 177 -39.73 10.22 -27.44
N GLU A 178 -40.33 11.34 -27.83
CA GLU A 178 -39.80 12.67 -27.58
C GLU A 178 -39.82 12.94 -26.07
N SER A 179 -38.63 13.13 -25.48
CA SER A 179 -38.52 13.82 -24.22
C SER A 179 -37.31 14.74 -24.27
N SER A 180 -37.62 16.03 -24.27
CA SER A 180 -36.71 17.15 -24.19
C SER A 180 -35.85 17.06 -22.94
N MET A 181 -34.53 16.92 -23.10
CA MET A 181 -33.58 17.21 -22.03
C MET A 181 -32.52 18.19 -22.54
N HIS A 182 -32.54 19.37 -21.95
CA HIS A 182 -31.53 20.40 -22.07
C HIS A 182 -30.18 19.88 -21.58
N ALA A 183 -29.16 19.96 -22.44
CA ALA A 183 -27.76 19.84 -22.05
C ALA A 183 -27.32 21.08 -21.25
N PRO A 184 -26.59 20.94 -20.12
CA PRO A 184 -25.94 22.07 -19.49
C PRO A 184 -24.65 22.39 -20.25
N SER A 185 -24.72 23.40 -21.11
CA SER A 185 -23.56 24.05 -21.71
C SER A 185 -22.83 24.85 -20.62
N GLN A 186 -21.67 24.36 -20.15
CA GLN A 186 -20.76 25.16 -19.36
C GLN A 186 -20.08 26.19 -20.28
N LYS A 187 -20.66 27.39 -20.36
CA LYS A 187 -20.04 28.57 -20.96
C LYS A 187 -19.17 29.27 -19.91
N ALA A 188 -17.89 29.39 -20.20
CA ALA A 188 -16.97 30.29 -19.50
C ALA A 188 -17.48 31.75 -19.57
N PRO A 189 -17.46 32.52 -18.46
CA PRO A 189 -17.77 33.93 -18.51
C PRO A 189 -16.56 34.71 -19.04
N LYS A 190 -16.74 35.33 -20.21
CA LYS A 190 -15.94 36.48 -20.65
C LYS A 190 -16.22 37.64 -19.70
N SER A 191 -15.25 38.02 -18.87
CA SER A 191 -15.31 39.28 -18.12
C SER A 191 -14.42 40.34 -18.78
N ALA A 192 -14.98 41.53 -18.80
CA ALA A 192 -14.60 42.67 -19.61
C ALA A 192 -13.40 43.44 -19.05
N LEU A 193 -12.75 44.15 -19.97
CA LEU A 193 -11.75 45.19 -19.75
C LEU A 193 -12.16 46.15 -18.62
N GLY A 194 -11.35 46.21 -17.56
CA GLY A 194 -11.27 47.33 -16.63
C GLY A 194 -9.86 47.90 -16.70
N ALA A 195 -9.68 48.98 -17.46
CA ALA A 195 -8.44 49.73 -17.56
C ALA A 195 -8.13 50.40 -16.22
N ASN A 196 -7.02 50.02 -15.57
CA ASN A 196 -6.46 50.79 -14.46
C ASN A 196 -5.14 51.45 -14.88
N THR A 197 -5.20 52.77 -14.80
CA THR A 197 -4.23 53.79 -15.16
C THR A 197 -2.97 53.65 -14.29
N VAL A 198 -1.86 53.25 -14.91
CA VAL A 198 -0.53 53.32 -14.28
C VAL A 198 -0.03 54.77 -14.36
N VAL A 199 0.01 55.45 -13.21
CA VAL A 199 0.71 56.73 -13.05
C VAL A 199 2.21 56.47 -13.11
N LYS A 200 2.81 56.68 -14.29
CA LYS A 200 4.27 56.77 -14.46
C LYS A 200 4.75 58.11 -13.92
N ALA A 201 5.59 58.09 -12.88
CA ALA A 201 6.42 59.22 -12.51
C ALA A 201 7.55 59.42 -13.55
N PRO A 202 7.83 60.64 -14.02
CA PRO A 202 8.93 60.90 -14.92
C PRO A 202 10.23 61.16 -14.13
N VAL A 203 11.27 60.37 -14.41
CA VAL A 203 12.65 60.70 -14.05
C VAL A 203 13.27 61.43 -15.24
N SER A 204 13.27 62.76 -15.15
CA SER A 204 13.99 63.63 -16.09
C SER A 204 15.36 63.98 -15.51
N LYS A 205 16.43 63.46 -16.12
CA LYS A 205 17.79 63.97 -15.95
C LYS A 205 17.98 65.17 -16.88
N GLN A 206 18.18 66.35 -16.33
CA GLN A 206 18.92 67.44 -16.99
C GLN A 206 19.80 68.11 -15.93
N GLY A 207 21.09 68.19 -16.21
CA GLY A 207 22.02 69.02 -15.47
C GLY A 207 22.08 70.42 -16.05
N ALA A 208 22.40 71.40 -15.20
CA ALA A 208 23.29 72.50 -15.55
C ALA A 208 23.72 73.25 -14.27
N GLU A 209 24.90 73.83 -14.41
CA GLU A 209 25.77 74.49 -13.46
C GLU A 209 25.21 75.67 -12.64
N ALA A 210 25.85 75.81 -11.48
CA ALA A 210 26.10 76.97 -10.63
C ALA A 210 25.73 78.37 -11.15
N GLN A 211 25.11 79.18 -10.26
CA GLN A 211 25.69 80.45 -9.79
C GLN A 211 24.83 81.15 -8.69
N HIS A 212 25.54 81.75 -7.72
CA HIS A 212 25.18 82.88 -6.81
C HIS A 212 24.15 82.71 -5.65
N SER A 213 24.71 82.49 -4.43
CA SER A 213 24.61 83.21 -3.13
C SER A 213 23.56 84.34 -2.91
N PRO A 214 23.34 84.84 -1.67
CA PRO A 214 22.68 84.22 -0.52
C PRO A 214 21.47 85.08 -0.08
N PHE A 215 20.27 84.52 0.01
CA PHE A 215 19.12 85.25 0.57
C PHE A 215 18.67 84.63 1.89
N ALA A 216 18.67 85.48 2.92
CA ALA A 216 18.20 85.22 4.26
C ALA A 216 16.78 84.67 4.22
N ALA A 217 16.64 83.35 4.37
CA ALA A 217 15.38 82.69 4.59
C ALA A 217 14.80 83.14 5.93
N GLY A 218 13.65 83.81 5.88
CA GLY A 218 12.87 84.10 7.05
C GLY A 218 12.59 82.81 7.83
N LYS A 219 12.76 82.90 9.15
CA LYS A 219 12.33 81.90 10.15
C LYS A 219 11.01 81.16 9.83
N PRO A 220 9.96 81.73 9.18
CA PRO A 220 8.75 80.97 8.82
C PRO A 220 8.94 79.78 7.88
N ALA A 221 9.88 79.80 6.92
CA ALA A 221 10.01 78.71 5.94
C ALA A 221 10.67 77.45 6.54
N VAL A 222 11.61 77.64 7.48
CA VAL A 222 12.25 76.54 8.23
C VAL A 222 11.27 75.93 9.23
N GLU A 223 10.40 76.73 9.83
CA GLU A 223 9.35 76.23 10.73
C GLU A 223 8.23 75.49 9.97
N ALA A 224 7.87 75.92 8.75
CA ALA A 224 6.94 75.18 7.89
C ALA A 224 7.49 73.81 7.45
N ALA A 225 8.78 73.75 7.07
CA ALA A 225 9.44 72.49 6.72
C ALA A 225 9.57 71.54 7.92
N LYS A 226 9.85 72.05 9.13
CA LYS A 226 9.83 71.26 10.37
C LYS A 226 8.42 70.74 10.70
N GLY A 227 7.38 71.52 10.44
CA GLY A 227 5.99 71.09 10.60
C GLY A 227 5.62 69.93 9.67
N PHE A 228 6.02 69.99 8.41
CA PHE A 228 5.80 68.94 7.42
C PHE A 228 6.54 67.64 7.76
N LEU A 229 7.83 67.73 8.13
CA LEU A 229 8.61 66.57 8.58
C LEU A 229 8.05 65.94 9.86
N ARG A 230 7.56 66.73 10.83
CA ARG A 230 6.86 66.21 12.01
C ARG A 230 5.56 65.48 11.65
N GLY A 231 4.82 65.98 10.66
CA GLY A 231 3.62 65.32 10.14
C GLY A 231 3.92 63.95 9.52
N GLN A 232 4.96 63.86 8.68
CA GLN A 232 5.38 62.59 8.06
C GLN A 232 5.91 61.58 9.09
N ILE A 233 6.66 62.04 10.09
CA ILE A 233 7.14 61.16 11.18
C ILE A 233 5.94 60.61 11.96
N ALA A 234 4.97 61.45 12.33
CA ALA A 234 3.77 61.02 13.05
C ALA A 234 2.92 60.03 12.22
N GLU A 235 2.79 60.22 10.91
CA GLU A 235 2.05 59.31 10.02
C GLU A 235 2.74 57.95 9.89
N THR A 236 4.08 57.92 9.78
CA THR A 236 4.82 56.65 9.77
C THR A 236 4.80 55.91 11.10
N GLU A 237 4.79 56.63 12.23
CA GLU A 237 4.63 56.04 13.56
C GLU A 237 3.22 55.47 13.75
N ALA A 238 2.18 56.19 13.31
CA ALA A 238 0.81 55.69 13.33
C ALA A 238 0.65 54.41 12.47
N LEU A 239 1.26 54.37 11.28
CA LEU A 239 1.24 53.19 10.41
C LEU A 239 1.97 51.99 11.04
N LYS A 240 3.10 52.23 11.73
CA LYS A 240 3.82 51.18 12.48
C LYS A 240 2.99 50.63 13.64
N VAL A 241 2.32 51.50 14.39
CA VAL A 241 1.43 51.10 15.50
C VAL A 241 0.23 50.30 14.97
N ALA A 242 -0.39 50.74 13.87
CA ALA A 242 -1.49 50.02 13.24
C ALA A 242 -1.07 48.64 12.71
N ASN A 243 0.08 48.55 12.05
CA ASN A 243 0.63 47.28 11.56
C ASN A 243 1.00 46.33 12.71
N LYS A 244 1.57 46.86 13.80
CA LYS A 244 1.87 46.08 15.01
C LYS A 244 0.59 45.52 15.63
N LYS A 245 -0.44 46.36 15.80
CA LYS A 245 -1.74 45.93 16.32
C LYS A 245 -2.39 44.86 15.44
N LYS A 246 -2.37 45.06 14.11
CA LYS A 246 -2.89 44.05 13.15
C LYS A 246 -2.14 42.71 13.24
N ALA A 247 -0.83 42.74 13.49
CA ALA A 247 -0.04 41.54 13.69
C ALA A 247 -0.36 40.84 15.02
N GLU A 248 -0.54 41.62 16.10
CA GLU A 248 -0.96 41.11 17.42
C GLU A 248 -2.35 40.49 17.36
N ASP A 249 -3.33 41.17 16.74
CA ASP A 249 -4.69 40.65 16.55
C ASP A 249 -4.69 39.35 15.71
N LYS A 250 -3.86 39.29 14.65
CA LYS A 250 -3.70 38.07 13.84
C LYS A 250 -3.05 36.92 14.62
N ALA A 251 -2.08 37.22 15.47
CA ALA A 251 -1.42 36.23 16.32
C ALA A 251 -2.37 35.69 17.40
N ALA A 252 -3.18 36.58 18.02
CA ALA A 252 -4.19 36.20 19.00
C ALA A 252 -5.27 35.30 18.37
N ALA A 253 -5.80 35.67 17.20
CA ALA A 253 -6.78 34.85 16.48
C ALA A 253 -6.21 33.48 16.08
N LYS A 254 -4.94 33.43 15.66
CA LYS A 254 -4.26 32.16 15.37
C LYS A 254 -4.13 31.29 16.62
N ALA A 255 -3.73 31.87 17.76
CA ALA A 255 -3.60 31.14 19.01
C ALA A 255 -4.95 30.61 19.53
N GLU A 256 -6.03 31.39 19.38
CA GLU A 256 -7.39 30.97 19.73
C GLU A 256 -7.89 29.82 18.84
N ALA A 257 -7.61 29.88 17.53
CA ALA A 257 -7.91 28.79 16.60
C ALA A 257 -7.14 27.51 16.96
N GLU A 258 -5.84 27.61 17.23
CA GLU A 258 -5.00 26.48 17.66
C GLU A 258 -5.48 25.87 18.99
N ALA A 259 -5.90 26.71 19.96
CA ALA A 259 -6.45 26.25 21.22
C ALA A 259 -7.81 25.54 21.04
N THR A 260 -8.64 26.03 20.12
CA THR A 260 -9.93 25.40 19.78
C THR A 260 -9.71 24.05 19.09
N GLU A 261 -8.77 23.99 18.14
CA GLU A 261 -8.35 22.76 17.46
C GLU A 261 -7.85 21.72 18.48
N LEU A 262 -7.00 22.13 19.43
CA LEU A 262 -6.50 21.25 20.48
C LEU A 262 -7.62 20.72 21.38
N ARG A 263 -8.55 21.60 21.81
CA ARG A 263 -9.67 21.19 22.68
C ARG A 263 -10.56 20.16 22.00
N LEU A 264 -10.95 20.42 20.77
CA LEU A 264 -11.75 19.49 19.99
C LEU A 264 -10.97 18.17 19.74
N SER A 265 -9.65 18.23 19.56
CA SER A 265 -8.81 17.03 19.41
C SER A 265 -8.81 16.18 20.68
N ASP A 266 -8.80 16.80 21.85
CA ASP A 266 -8.90 16.09 23.13
C ASP A 266 -10.31 15.51 23.36
N GLU A 267 -11.35 16.25 22.98
CA GLU A 267 -12.74 15.77 23.00
C GLU A 267 -12.93 14.54 22.09
N MET A 268 -12.39 14.58 20.88
CA MET A 268 -12.43 13.45 19.93
C MET A 268 -11.64 12.25 20.47
N ARG A 269 -10.45 12.47 21.02
CA ARG A 269 -9.65 11.40 21.63
C ARG A 269 -10.43 10.71 22.76
N ALA A 270 -11.02 11.49 23.67
CA ALA A 270 -11.82 10.96 24.76
C ALA A 270 -13.06 10.20 24.27
N TRP A 271 -13.68 10.66 23.18
CA TRP A 271 -14.77 9.94 22.52
C TRP A 271 -14.28 8.60 21.92
N CYS A 272 -13.17 8.58 21.20
CA CYS A 272 -12.58 7.36 20.64
C CYS A 272 -12.22 6.34 21.73
N GLU A 273 -11.58 6.77 22.82
CA GLU A 273 -11.25 5.91 23.97
C GLU A 273 -12.52 5.28 24.57
N LYS A 274 -13.58 6.09 24.73
CA LYS A 274 -14.87 5.60 25.24
C LYS A 274 -15.50 4.55 24.32
N VAL A 275 -15.46 4.75 22.99
CA VAL A 275 -15.99 3.78 22.02
C VAL A 275 -15.15 2.50 22.02
N PHE A 276 -13.82 2.65 22.04
CA PHE A 276 -12.89 1.52 22.14
C PHE A 276 -13.15 0.67 23.39
N ASP A 277 -13.28 1.31 24.56
CA ASP A 277 -13.57 0.61 25.83
C ASP A 277 -14.95 -0.07 25.84
N ALA A 278 -15.95 0.57 25.23
CA ALA A 278 -17.28 -0.01 25.07
C ALA A 278 -17.23 -1.25 24.17
N GLU A 279 -16.51 -1.20 23.05
CA GLU A 279 -16.36 -2.33 22.14
C GLU A 279 -15.55 -3.46 22.79
N LEU A 280 -14.48 -3.16 23.55
CA LEU A 280 -13.77 -4.17 24.35
C LEU A 280 -14.69 -4.86 25.36
N SER A 281 -15.59 -4.10 25.99
CA SER A 281 -16.58 -4.64 26.92
C SER A 281 -17.59 -5.54 26.20
N HIS A 282 -18.04 -5.14 25.02
CA HIS A 282 -18.90 -5.95 24.16
C HIS A 282 -18.22 -7.26 23.74
N ILE A 283 -16.96 -7.22 23.28
CA ILE A 283 -16.17 -8.40 22.91
C ILE A 283 -16.05 -9.38 24.09
N LYS A 284 -15.75 -8.87 25.29
CA LYS A 284 -15.66 -9.71 26.51
C LYS A 284 -16.98 -10.39 26.84
N GLU A 285 -18.08 -9.65 26.73
CA GLU A 285 -19.42 -10.19 27.00
C GLU A 285 -19.82 -11.24 25.96
N THR A 286 -19.57 -11.00 24.67
CA THR A 286 -19.82 -11.97 23.60
C THR A 286 -19.02 -13.25 23.81
N LYS A 287 -17.75 -13.14 24.23
CA LYS A 287 -16.92 -14.31 24.59
C LYS A 287 -17.49 -15.08 25.78
N ARG A 288 -17.94 -14.37 26.83
CA ARG A 288 -18.59 -14.98 28.00
C ARG A 288 -19.84 -15.76 27.60
N GLN A 289 -20.70 -15.16 26.77
CA GLN A 289 -21.92 -15.80 26.27
C GLN A 289 -21.62 -17.03 25.41
N ALA A 290 -20.61 -16.96 24.54
CA ALA A 290 -20.16 -18.10 23.74
C ALA A 290 -19.67 -19.27 24.62
N ALA A 291 -18.85 -18.97 25.63
CA ALA A 291 -18.36 -19.98 26.58
C ALA A 291 -19.50 -20.61 27.40
N GLU A 292 -20.50 -19.82 27.83
CA GLU A 292 -21.69 -20.33 28.53
C GLU A 292 -22.57 -21.21 27.62
N ALA A 293 -22.75 -20.82 26.37
CA ALA A 293 -23.47 -21.61 25.37
C ALA A 293 -22.76 -22.95 25.11
N GLU A 294 -21.43 -22.93 24.99
CA GLU A 294 -20.62 -24.14 24.81
C GLU A 294 -20.69 -25.05 26.05
N ALA A 295 -20.54 -24.50 27.26
CA ALA A 295 -20.66 -25.26 28.50
C ALA A 295 -22.05 -25.91 28.63
N LYS A 296 -23.10 -25.18 28.28
CA LYS A 296 -24.47 -25.70 28.25
C LYS A 296 -24.65 -26.81 27.22
N ALA A 297 -24.08 -26.67 26.02
CA ALA A 297 -24.11 -27.69 24.97
C ALA A 297 -23.38 -28.97 25.41
N ARG A 298 -22.23 -28.85 26.10
CA ARG A 298 -21.49 -29.98 26.66
C ARG A 298 -22.28 -30.70 27.76
N CYS A 299 -22.94 -29.98 28.66
CA CYS A 299 -23.77 -30.59 29.71
C CYS A 299 -25.05 -31.27 29.18
N ALA A 300 -25.60 -30.80 28.06
CA ALA A 300 -26.78 -31.40 27.44
C ALA A 300 -26.47 -32.72 26.72
N TYR A 301 -25.20 -32.98 26.39
CA TYR A 301 -24.76 -34.23 25.78
C TYR A 301 -24.44 -35.27 26.86
N VAL A 302 -25.44 -36.06 27.24
CA VAL A 302 -25.24 -37.30 28.03
C VAL A 302 -25.02 -38.44 27.02
N PRO A 303 -23.80 -39.01 26.93
CA PRO A 303 -23.60 -40.17 26.07
C PRO A 303 -24.38 -41.36 26.65
N GLU A 304 -25.40 -41.82 25.94
CA GLU A 304 -26.28 -42.93 26.34
C GLU A 304 -25.60 -44.32 26.21
N THR A 305 -24.28 -44.39 26.26
CA THR A 305 -23.50 -45.64 26.16
C THR A 305 -22.33 -45.64 27.15
N GLU A 306 -22.64 -45.82 28.43
CA GLU A 306 -21.68 -46.35 29.41
C GLU A 306 -21.55 -47.86 29.21
N GLN A 307 -20.50 -48.29 28.50
CA GLN A 307 -19.84 -49.57 28.78
C GLN A 307 -18.39 -49.50 28.27
N ASP A 308 -17.45 -49.76 29.19
CA ASP A 308 -16.00 -49.85 29.02
C ASP A 308 -15.18 -48.54 29.05
N ALA A 309 -15.18 -47.87 30.21
CA ALA A 309 -14.23 -46.80 30.53
C ALA A 309 -12.83 -47.37 30.85
N GLN A 310 -11.89 -47.25 29.90
CA GLN A 310 -10.46 -47.22 30.21
C GLN A 310 -10.09 -45.91 30.93
N PRO A 311 -9.15 -45.92 31.89
CA PRO A 311 -8.72 -44.72 32.57
C PRO A 311 -8.06 -43.76 31.57
N ALA A 312 -8.62 -42.54 31.47
CA ALA A 312 -8.14 -41.47 30.62
C ALA A 312 -6.64 -41.25 30.84
N SER A 313 -5.83 -41.64 29.86
CA SER A 313 -4.42 -41.30 29.83
C SER A 313 -4.31 -39.78 29.84
N PHE A 314 -3.55 -39.25 30.80
CA PHE A 314 -3.14 -37.85 30.85
C PHE A 314 -2.60 -37.43 29.47
N ASP A 315 -3.41 -36.72 28.68
CA ASP A 315 -3.07 -36.35 27.32
C ASP A 315 -2.17 -35.11 27.36
N LEU A 316 -0.86 -35.36 27.28
CA LEU A 316 0.18 -34.34 27.25
C LEU A 316 -0.01 -33.31 26.11
N ARG A 317 -0.88 -33.58 25.12
CA ARG A 317 -1.23 -32.64 24.05
C ARG A 317 -2.13 -31.50 24.52
N SER A 318 -3.07 -31.74 25.44
CA SER A 318 -3.95 -30.65 25.93
C SER A 318 -3.15 -29.59 26.69
N TRP A 319 -2.08 -30.00 27.38
CA TRP A 319 -1.19 -29.09 28.09
C TRP A 319 -0.24 -28.30 27.17
N ALA A 320 0.03 -28.82 25.97
CA ALA A 320 0.83 -28.11 24.98
C ALA A 320 0.00 -27.03 24.26
N ASP A 321 -1.29 -27.30 24.00
CA ASP A 321 -2.22 -26.31 23.47
C ASP A 321 -2.42 -25.14 24.45
N ASP A 322 -2.45 -25.40 25.76
CA ASP A 322 -2.52 -24.37 26.83
C ASP A 322 -1.27 -23.46 26.93
N LEU A 323 -0.11 -23.92 26.44
CA LEU A 323 1.14 -23.11 26.42
C LEU A 323 1.28 -22.27 25.15
N ASP A 324 0.67 -22.69 24.04
CA ASP A 324 0.56 -21.89 22.81
C ASP A 324 -0.52 -20.79 22.92
N GLU A 325 -1.49 -20.92 23.83
CA GLU A 325 -2.43 -19.84 24.19
C GLU A 325 -1.74 -18.58 24.73
N ILE A 326 -0.49 -18.69 25.20
CA ILE A 326 0.22 -17.58 25.87
C ILE A 326 0.95 -16.67 24.86
N ARG A 327 0.97 -16.97 23.55
CA ARG A 327 1.94 -16.33 22.62
C ARG A 327 1.45 -15.89 21.24
N ASP A 328 0.16 -15.64 21.04
CA ASP A 328 -0.27 -14.93 19.83
C ASP A 328 -0.47 -13.43 20.12
N PRO A 329 0.58 -12.60 19.99
CA PRO A 329 0.48 -11.18 20.34
C PRO A 329 -0.52 -10.51 19.40
N PRO A 330 -1.33 -9.55 19.88
CA PRO A 330 -2.30 -8.85 19.04
C PRO A 330 -1.63 -8.13 17.86
N TYR A 331 -2.41 -7.80 16.83
CA TYR A 331 -1.91 -6.97 15.72
C TYR A 331 -1.54 -5.58 16.22
N LEU A 332 -2.37 -5.02 17.10
CA LEU A 332 -2.14 -3.74 17.76
C LEU A 332 -1.87 -3.92 19.25
N SER A 333 -0.97 -3.11 19.80
CA SER A 333 -0.89 -3.00 21.26
C SER A 333 -2.24 -2.51 21.81
N PRO A 334 -2.70 -3.01 22.96
CA PRO A 334 -3.88 -2.45 23.63
C PRO A 334 -3.78 -0.95 23.94
N ASN A 335 -2.55 -0.41 23.97
CA ASN A 335 -2.25 1.00 24.19
C ASN A 335 -1.84 1.73 22.90
N ALA A 336 -2.08 1.14 21.72
CA ALA A 336 -1.78 1.79 20.45
C ALA A 336 -2.65 3.05 20.31
N GLU A 337 -2.04 4.16 19.93
CA GLU A 337 -2.77 5.40 19.65
C GLU A 337 -3.69 5.19 18.44
N ILE A 338 -4.96 5.57 18.58
CA ILE A 338 -5.95 5.50 17.50
C ILE A 338 -5.77 6.75 16.62
N PRO A 339 -5.38 6.62 15.34
CA PRO A 339 -5.14 7.75 14.45
C PRO A 339 -6.47 8.27 13.90
N PHE A 340 -7.23 9.00 14.71
CA PHE A 340 -8.42 9.71 14.24
C PHE A 340 -8.00 10.95 13.41
N ARG A 341 -8.83 11.35 12.44
CA ARG A 341 -8.56 12.57 11.68
C ARG A 341 -9.51 13.67 12.14
N PHE A 342 -8.90 14.76 12.54
CA PHE A 342 -9.50 15.72 13.44
C PHE A 342 -10.42 16.75 12.75
N LYS A 343 -10.24 16.96 11.44
CA LYS A 343 -10.97 17.98 10.68
C LYS A 343 -12.16 17.39 9.94
N PHE A 344 -13.17 18.24 9.74
CA PHE A 344 -14.31 17.88 8.91
C PHE A 344 -13.86 17.73 7.46
N PHE A 345 -14.53 16.83 6.74
CA PHE A 345 -14.24 16.57 5.34
C PHE A 345 -14.31 17.87 4.53
N GLY A 346 -13.20 18.19 3.85
CA GLY A 346 -13.10 19.34 2.98
C GLY A 346 -13.04 20.71 3.67
N GLU A 347 -12.92 20.76 5.00
CA GLU A 347 -12.80 22.02 5.76
C GLU A 347 -11.62 22.88 5.26
N ASP A 348 -10.52 22.22 4.88
CA ASP A 348 -9.32 22.89 4.38
C ASP A 348 -9.27 23.01 2.85
N ASN A 349 -10.32 22.62 2.10
CA ASN A 349 -10.25 22.59 0.62
C ASN A 349 -10.02 23.96 -0.03
N GLU A 350 -10.35 25.04 0.68
CA GLU A 350 -10.09 26.42 0.24
C GLU A 350 -8.73 26.96 0.73
N VAL A 351 -8.01 26.21 1.59
CA VAL A 351 -6.68 26.59 2.04
C VAL A 351 -5.68 26.36 0.89
N PRO A 352 -4.98 27.42 0.43
CA PRO A 352 -4.04 27.31 -0.68
C PRO A 352 -2.95 26.27 -0.41
N VAL A 353 -2.74 25.37 -1.37
CA VAL A 353 -1.63 24.42 -1.33
C VAL A 353 -0.51 24.94 -2.22
N HIS A 354 0.73 24.93 -1.75
CA HIS A 354 1.86 25.32 -2.60
C HIS A 354 1.99 24.34 -3.78
N GLN A 355 2.03 24.86 -5.01
CA GLN A 355 2.23 24.02 -6.19
C GLN A 355 3.72 23.62 -6.29
N PRO A 356 4.06 22.32 -6.21
CA PRO A 356 5.43 21.88 -6.36
C PRO A 356 5.93 22.09 -7.80
N ARG A 357 7.25 22.00 -7.98
CA ARG A 357 7.84 22.02 -9.32
C ARG A 357 7.36 20.77 -10.07
N LEU A 358 6.81 20.98 -11.26
CA LEU A 358 6.30 19.90 -12.10
C LEU A 358 7.45 19.20 -12.85
N PRO A 359 7.32 17.89 -13.15
CA PRO A 359 8.19 17.21 -14.10
C PRO A 359 8.19 17.87 -15.47
N ASP A 360 9.27 17.67 -16.24
CA ASP A 360 9.40 18.22 -17.58
C ASP A 360 8.37 17.63 -18.53
N LYS A 361 7.58 18.49 -19.18
CA LYS A 361 6.43 18.08 -20.01
C LYS A 361 6.87 17.30 -21.25
N ASP A 362 7.95 17.72 -21.89
CA ASP A 362 8.43 17.10 -23.13
C ASP A 362 9.01 15.71 -22.84
N LEU A 363 9.72 15.58 -21.71
CA LEU A 363 10.18 14.29 -21.21
C LEU A 363 9.01 13.37 -20.87
N LEU A 364 7.97 13.85 -20.18
CA LEU A 364 6.77 13.04 -19.90
C LEU A 364 6.11 12.53 -21.18
N ALA A 365 5.93 13.40 -22.18
CA ALA A 365 5.37 13.01 -23.48
C ALA A 365 6.24 11.96 -24.18
N LYS A 366 7.57 12.11 -24.13
CA LYS A 366 8.52 11.13 -24.67
C LYS A 366 8.42 9.78 -23.97
N ILE A 367 8.35 9.76 -22.63
CA ILE A 367 8.19 8.53 -21.85
C ILE A 367 6.87 7.85 -22.22
N TRP A 368 5.78 8.62 -22.25
CA TRP A 368 4.44 8.12 -22.54
C TRP A 368 4.37 7.43 -23.90
N SER A 369 4.81 8.12 -24.95
CA SER A 369 4.86 7.54 -26.29
C SER A 369 5.85 6.40 -26.41
N GLY A 370 6.99 6.53 -25.76
CA GLY A 370 8.02 5.50 -25.73
C GLY A 370 7.57 4.19 -25.08
N LEU A 371 6.53 4.22 -24.24
CA LEU A 371 5.90 3.08 -23.60
C LEU A 371 4.64 2.57 -24.32
N GLY A 372 4.21 3.22 -25.42
CA GLY A 372 3.03 2.81 -26.18
C GLY A 372 1.71 3.06 -25.44
N LEU A 373 1.63 4.12 -24.63
CA LEU A 373 0.46 4.42 -23.79
C LEU A 373 -0.57 5.33 -24.49
N GLU A 374 -0.38 5.65 -25.77
CA GLU A 374 -1.28 6.53 -26.54
C GLU A 374 -2.72 6.01 -26.61
N ASP A 375 -2.88 4.68 -26.64
CA ASP A 375 -4.18 4.03 -26.73
C ASP A 375 -4.97 4.03 -25.41
N LEU A 376 -4.35 4.42 -24.28
CA LEU A 376 -5.02 4.53 -22.98
C LEU A 376 -5.97 5.73 -22.88
N GLY A 377 -6.24 6.40 -24.00
CA GLY A 377 -7.32 7.36 -24.13
C GLY A 377 -7.11 8.60 -23.29
N MET A 378 -6.34 9.55 -23.80
CA MET A 378 -6.48 10.96 -23.41
C MET A 378 -7.81 11.49 -23.98
N ASN A 379 -8.92 10.96 -23.49
CA ASN A 379 -10.24 11.43 -23.86
C ASN A 379 -10.44 12.78 -23.18
N GLU A 380 -10.92 13.78 -23.91
CA GLU A 380 -11.22 15.12 -23.35
C GLU A 380 -12.18 15.07 -22.15
N SER A 381 -12.89 13.95 -21.96
CA SER A 381 -13.84 13.69 -20.88
C SER A 381 -13.36 12.65 -19.85
N GLY A 382 -12.12 12.18 -19.91
CA GLY A 382 -11.59 11.13 -19.03
C GLY A 382 -10.77 11.66 -17.85
N PRO A 383 -10.41 10.77 -16.90
CA PRO A 383 -9.58 11.12 -15.75
C PRO A 383 -8.12 11.39 -16.11
N VAL A 384 -7.65 10.94 -17.28
CA VAL A 384 -6.28 11.16 -17.76
C VAL A 384 -6.21 12.46 -18.56
N ALA A 385 -5.72 13.54 -17.94
CA ALA A 385 -5.64 14.87 -18.57
C ALA A 385 -4.39 15.05 -19.48
N GLY A 386 -3.40 14.15 -19.37
CA GLY A 386 -2.20 14.20 -20.18
C GLY A 386 -1.21 13.10 -19.80
N PRO A 387 0.01 13.10 -20.39
CA PRO A 387 1.07 12.16 -20.05
C PRO A 387 1.32 12.10 -18.55
N PHE A 388 0.95 10.98 -17.92
CA PHE A 388 1.07 10.75 -16.47
C PHE A 388 0.38 11.79 -15.58
N GLU A 389 -0.65 12.48 -16.10
CA GLU A 389 -1.43 13.49 -15.38
C GLU A 389 -2.87 13.01 -15.19
N LEU A 390 -3.32 12.97 -13.93
CA LEU A 390 -4.64 12.50 -13.51
C LEU A 390 -5.46 13.63 -12.89
N LEU A 391 -6.69 13.82 -13.33
CA LEU A 391 -7.63 14.79 -12.77
C LEU A 391 -8.12 14.34 -11.39
N LEU A 392 -8.25 15.29 -10.48
CA LEU A 392 -8.81 15.06 -9.15
C LEU A 392 -10.31 15.37 -9.12
N PRO A 393 -11.11 14.66 -8.30
CA PRO A 393 -12.51 15.01 -8.10
C PRO A 393 -12.62 16.42 -7.52
N SER A 394 -13.60 17.20 -7.99
CA SER A 394 -13.83 18.56 -7.48
C SER A 394 -14.25 18.60 -6.02
N TRP A 395 -14.57 17.47 -5.40
CA TRP A 395 -14.94 17.35 -3.99
C TRP A 395 -13.83 16.71 -3.12
N ILE A 396 -12.67 16.34 -3.71
CA ILE A 396 -11.59 15.70 -2.94
C ILE A 396 -11.16 16.56 -1.76
N ASP A 397 -10.97 15.92 -0.59
CA ASP A 397 -10.25 16.50 0.54
C ASP A 397 -8.74 16.29 0.37
N PHE A 398 -8.11 17.20 -0.37
CA PHE A 398 -6.68 17.05 -0.71
C PHE A 398 -5.78 17.18 0.53
N HIS A 399 -6.20 17.95 1.53
CA HIS A 399 -5.43 18.12 2.77
C HIS A 399 -5.47 16.86 3.61
N ASP A 400 -6.60 16.17 3.72
CA ASP A 400 -6.66 14.92 4.47
C ASP A 400 -6.02 13.74 3.72
N LEU A 401 -6.19 13.66 2.40
CA LEU A 401 -5.81 12.47 1.63
C LEU A 401 -4.39 12.50 1.06
N VAL A 402 -3.80 13.68 0.83
CA VAL A 402 -2.50 13.81 0.15
C VAL A 402 -1.53 14.71 0.91
N TYR A 403 -1.93 15.94 1.23
CA TYR A 403 -0.99 16.96 1.70
C TYR A 403 -0.67 16.84 3.20
N GLY A 404 -1.69 16.68 4.03
CA GLY A 404 -1.59 16.74 5.48
C GLY A 404 -1.45 18.16 6.03
N LYS A 405 -1.51 18.29 7.35
CA LYS A 405 -1.29 19.58 8.03
C LYS A 405 0.10 20.11 7.70
N ASP A 406 0.15 21.28 7.06
CA ASP A 406 1.38 21.91 6.60
C ASP A 406 2.25 21.00 5.72
N GLY A 407 1.67 20.07 4.95
CA GLY A 407 2.42 19.16 4.09
C GLY A 407 3.01 17.94 4.82
N SER A 408 2.55 17.60 6.03
CA SER A 408 3.12 16.52 6.84
C SER A 408 3.02 15.14 6.18
N LEU A 409 1.84 14.78 5.66
CA LEU A 409 1.61 13.49 5.00
C LEU A 409 2.48 13.35 3.76
N PHE A 410 2.58 14.42 2.97
CA PHE A 410 3.42 14.42 1.79
C PHE A 410 4.91 14.29 2.13
N ARG A 411 5.39 14.94 3.19
CA ARG A 411 6.76 14.73 3.68
C ARG A 411 7.00 13.30 4.17
N GLU A 412 6.00 12.67 4.78
CA GLU A 412 6.11 11.28 5.20
C GLU A 412 6.28 10.32 4.02
N LEU A 413 5.61 10.57 2.88
CA LEU A 413 5.83 9.83 1.64
C LEU A 413 7.30 9.82 1.22
N GLU A 414 7.91 11.00 1.21
CA GLU A 414 9.32 11.19 0.84
C GLU A 414 10.26 10.54 1.86
N LEU A 415 10.00 10.72 3.16
CA LEU A 415 10.83 10.17 4.24
C LEU A 415 10.78 8.64 4.28
N LYS A 416 9.62 8.03 4.06
CA LYS A 416 9.41 6.57 4.10
C LYS A 416 9.86 5.88 2.80
N LYS A 417 10.24 6.64 1.76
CA LYS A 417 10.70 6.15 0.46
C LYS A 417 9.68 5.20 -0.21
N PHE A 418 8.40 5.57 -0.15
CA PHE A 418 7.35 4.85 -0.87
C PHE A 418 7.39 5.10 -2.37
N ILE A 419 8.14 6.12 -2.79
CA ILE A 419 8.41 6.50 -4.17
C ILE A 419 9.93 6.50 -4.33
N GLU A 420 10.43 6.05 -5.48
CA GLU A 420 11.85 6.09 -5.80
C GLU A 420 12.37 7.54 -5.91
N GLU A 421 13.63 7.78 -5.51
CA GLU A 421 14.21 9.13 -5.38
C GLU A 421 14.20 9.94 -6.69
N ASP A 422 14.24 9.25 -7.83
CA ASP A 422 14.24 9.82 -9.18
C ASP A 422 12.82 10.04 -9.76
N VAL A 423 11.77 9.67 -9.03
CA VAL A 423 10.37 9.88 -9.39
C VAL A 423 9.71 10.81 -8.36
N VAL A 424 8.87 11.72 -8.83
CA VAL A 424 8.12 12.65 -7.97
C VAL A 424 6.63 12.58 -8.27
N ILE A 425 5.83 12.79 -7.23
CA ILE A 425 4.40 13.10 -7.32
C ILE A 425 4.27 14.62 -7.15
N ALA A 426 3.71 15.29 -8.15
CA ALA A 426 3.45 16.72 -8.13
C ALA A 426 1.97 16.98 -8.43
N TRP A 427 1.52 18.23 -8.36
CA TRP A 427 0.14 18.60 -8.69
C TRP A 427 0.06 19.96 -9.37
N ARG A 428 -1.01 20.18 -10.14
CA ARG A 428 -1.35 21.51 -10.66
C ARG A 428 -2.44 22.13 -9.80
N ASN A 429 -2.33 23.44 -9.63
CA ASN A 429 -3.38 24.23 -9.00
C ASN A 429 -4.22 24.96 -10.05
N ASN A 430 -5.49 25.20 -9.72
CA ASN A 430 -6.30 26.19 -10.43
C ASN A 430 -5.98 27.62 -9.98
N ASP A 431 -6.72 28.59 -10.54
CA ASP A 431 -6.59 30.02 -10.21
C ASP A 431 -6.86 30.36 -8.73
N LYS A 432 -7.55 29.46 -8.00
CA LYS A 432 -7.81 29.59 -6.56
C LYS A 432 -6.74 28.90 -5.70
N HIS A 433 -5.63 28.46 -6.29
CA HIS A 433 -4.58 27.69 -5.62
C HIS A 433 -5.04 26.34 -5.05
N ARG A 434 -6.13 25.79 -5.57
CA ARG A 434 -6.61 24.45 -5.21
C ARG A 434 -6.05 23.41 -6.18
N PRO A 435 -5.52 22.28 -5.68
CA PRO A 435 -5.08 21.17 -6.53
C PRO A 435 -6.22 20.63 -7.40
N VAL A 436 -5.96 20.45 -8.69
CA VAL A 436 -6.93 19.94 -9.68
C VAL A 436 -6.45 18.71 -10.43
N SER A 437 -5.15 18.45 -10.45
CA SER A 437 -4.57 17.25 -11.04
C SER A 437 -3.30 16.83 -10.32
N ILE A 438 -3.01 15.53 -10.33
CA ILE A 438 -1.73 14.96 -9.90
C ILE A 438 -0.92 14.57 -11.13
N VAL A 439 0.38 14.87 -11.10
CA VAL A 439 1.34 14.54 -12.16
C VAL A 439 2.42 13.66 -11.57
N VAL A 440 2.68 12.51 -12.17
CA VAL A 440 3.77 11.61 -11.80
C VAL A 440 4.87 11.70 -12.84
N GLY A 441 6.13 11.84 -12.43
CA GLY A 441 7.21 11.99 -13.40
C GLY A 441 8.61 11.95 -12.84
N PRO A 442 9.64 12.07 -13.70
CA PRO A 442 11.01 12.23 -13.27
C PRO A 442 11.19 13.46 -12.36
N ASN A 443 12.00 13.32 -11.32
CA ASN A 443 12.25 14.38 -10.35
C ASN A 443 12.88 15.63 -11.03
N PRO A 444 12.21 16.80 -11.04
CA PRO A 444 12.67 17.97 -11.80
C PRO A 444 13.88 18.68 -11.19
N PHE A 445 14.37 18.23 -10.02
CA PHE A 445 15.58 18.72 -9.40
C PHE A 445 16.83 17.95 -9.83
N GLU A 446 16.66 16.85 -10.56
CA GLU A 446 17.73 15.99 -11.03
C GLU A 446 17.83 16.03 -12.56
N GLN A 447 19.03 15.73 -13.08
CA GLN A 447 19.22 15.51 -14.51
C GLN A 447 18.94 14.04 -14.82
N HIS A 448 18.00 13.80 -15.72
CA HIS A 448 17.60 12.46 -16.13
C HIS A 448 18.12 12.14 -17.53
N ASP A 449 18.60 10.92 -17.72
CA ASP A 449 18.84 10.39 -19.05
C ASP A 449 17.49 10.09 -19.71
N GLU A 450 17.15 10.85 -20.75
CA GLU A 450 15.92 10.68 -21.50
C GLU A 450 15.85 9.36 -22.29
N THR A 451 16.83 8.47 -22.17
CA THR A 451 16.83 7.12 -22.73
C THR A 451 16.79 6.03 -21.66
N ASP A 452 16.80 6.38 -20.36
CA ASP A 452 16.72 5.42 -19.27
C ASP A 452 15.35 4.75 -19.19
N ARG A 453 15.24 3.59 -19.84
CA ARG A 453 14.04 2.76 -19.82
C ARG A 453 13.65 2.29 -18.42
N ARG A 454 14.58 2.22 -17.46
CA ARG A 454 14.25 1.82 -16.09
C ARG A 454 13.51 2.94 -15.37
N LEU A 455 13.94 4.19 -15.53
CA LEU A 455 13.21 5.36 -15.04
C LEU A 455 11.79 5.41 -15.61
N TRP A 456 11.65 5.14 -16.92
CA TRP A 456 10.34 5.14 -17.58
C TRP A 456 9.38 4.12 -16.97
N MET A 457 9.88 2.93 -16.69
CA MET A 457 9.11 1.88 -16.03
C MET A 457 8.74 2.27 -14.59
N ARG A 458 9.66 2.89 -13.83
CA ARG A 458 9.35 3.41 -12.48
C ARG A 458 8.28 4.49 -12.51
N VAL A 459 8.36 5.45 -13.43
CA VAL A 459 7.33 6.49 -13.62
C VAL A 459 5.97 5.87 -13.92
N ARG A 460 5.92 4.89 -14.85
CA ARG A 460 4.69 4.17 -15.16
C ARG A 460 4.15 3.42 -13.95
N SER A 461 5.00 2.68 -13.24
CA SER A 461 4.62 1.90 -12.07
C SER A 461 3.96 2.77 -11.00
N THR A 462 4.62 3.88 -10.65
CA THR A 462 4.12 4.84 -9.68
C THR A 462 2.81 5.46 -10.16
N TRP A 463 2.73 5.86 -11.43
CA TRP A 463 1.49 6.40 -12.00
C TRP A 463 0.32 5.42 -11.92
N LEU A 464 0.54 4.13 -12.21
CA LEU A 464 -0.51 3.11 -12.08
C LEU A 464 -0.98 2.91 -10.63
N ARG A 465 -0.07 2.97 -9.65
CA ARG A 465 -0.44 2.95 -8.22
C ARG A 465 -1.26 4.18 -7.83
N ILE A 466 -0.92 5.37 -8.35
CA ILE A 466 -1.74 6.57 -8.13
C ILE A 466 -3.10 6.46 -8.82
N SER A 467 -3.17 5.86 -10.00
CA SER A 467 -4.44 5.59 -10.69
C SER A 467 -5.33 4.63 -9.88
N GLU A 468 -4.76 3.58 -9.28
CA GLU A 468 -5.47 2.65 -8.40
C GLU A 468 -5.99 3.35 -7.14
N TRP A 469 -5.13 4.13 -6.48
CA TRP A 469 -5.53 4.95 -5.34
C TRP A 469 -6.66 5.93 -5.71
N LEU A 470 -6.53 6.63 -6.83
CA LEU A 470 -7.50 7.62 -7.26
C LEU A 470 -8.84 6.97 -7.63
N HIS A 471 -8.83 5.74 -8.14
CA HIS A 471 -10.04 4.96 -8.36
C HIS A 471 -10.80 4.76 -7.04
N GLU A 472 -10.13 4.35 -5.97
CA GLU A 472 -10.72 4.25 -4.62
C GLU A 472 -11.25 5.61 -4.13
N VAL A 473 -10.49 6.68 -4.36
CA VAL A 473 -10.92 8.04 -4.01
C VAL A 473 -12.21 8.40 -4.73
N TYR A 474 -12.36 8.13 -6.04
CA TYR A 474 -13.61 8.40 -6.76
C TYR A 474 -14.80 7.63 -6.18
N GLN A 475 -14.59 6.43 -5.67
CA GLN A 475 -15.64 5.69 -4.96
C GLN A 475 -15.99 6.28 -3.58
N GLY A 476 -15.32 7.35 -3.17
CA GLY A 476 -15.49 7.99 -1.87
C GLY A 476 -14.78 7.26 -0.73
N ILE A 477 -13.88 6.31 -1.05
CA ILE A 477 -13.12 5.59 -0.03
C ILE A 477 -12.02 6.52 0.49
N PRO A 478 -11.97 6.80 1.80
CA PRO A 478 -11.11 7.85 2.36
C PRO A 478 -9.66 7.38 2.54
N TYR A 479 -9.08 6.66 1.58
CA TYR A 479 -7.72 6.12 1.68
C TYR A 479 -6.68 7.25 1.53
N ARG A 480 -5.83 7.44 2.53
CA ARG A 480 -4.70 8.38 2.40
C ARG A 480 -3.67 7.82 1.43
N LEU A 481 -3.05 8.69 0.66
CA LEU A 481 -2.11 8.26 -0.37
C LEU A 481 -0.88 7.55 0.22
N ASP A 482 -0.38 7.99 1.36
CA ASP A 482 0.77 7.38 2.04
C ASP A 482 0.47 6.00 2.58
N HIS A 483 -0.70 5.84 3.17
CA HIS A 483 -1.23 4.56 3.59
C HIS A 483 -1.40 3.61 2.39
N PHE A 484 -1.95 4.10 1.28
CA PHE A 484 -2.14 3.32 0.06
C PHE A 484 -0.81 2.79 -0.48
N LEU A 485 0.16 3.68 -0.67
CA LEU A 485 1.46 3.30 -1.21
C LEU A 485 2.22 2.36 -0.28
N TYR A 486 2.11 2.53 1.04
CA TYR A 486 2.67 1.59 2.02
C TYR A 486 2.11 0.18 1.83
N VAL A 487 0.78 0.05 1.82
CA VAL A 487 0.09 -1.24 1.67
C VAL A 487 0.45 -1.85 0.32
N ARG A 488 0.42 -1.05 -0.75
CA ARG A 488 0.70 -1.56 -2.09
C ARG A 488 2.15 -2.01 -2.26
N GLN A 489 3.11 -1.31 -1.66
CA GLN A 489 4.51 -1.72 -1.69
C GLN A 489 4.71 -3.08 -1.01
N ASP A 490 4.05 -3.34 0.12
CA ASP A 490 4.13 -4.66 0.79
C ASP A 490 3.50 -5.77 -0.06
N VAL A 491 2.36 -5.50 -0.70
CA VAL A 491 1.69 -6.43 -1.61
C VAL A 491 2.57 -6.74 -2.83
N ASP A 492 3.10 -5.72 -3.50
CA ASP A 492 3.95 -5.88 -4.70
C ASP A 492 5.22 -6.69 -4.39
N LEU A 493 5.88 -6.41 -3.26
CA LEU A 493 7.07 -7.14 -2.80
C LEU A 493 6.80 -8.63 -2.57
N ARG A 494 5.58 -9.00 -2.18
CA ARG A 494 5.21 -10.39 -1.82
C ARG A 494 4.60 -11.16 -2.98
N ALA A 495 3.69 -10.54 -3.72
CA ALA A 495 2.95 -11.18 -4.79
C ALA A 495 3.75 -11.26 -6.11
N GLY A 496 4.83 -10.48 -6.23
CA GLY A 496 5.50 -10.30 -7.51
C GLY A 496 4.54 -9.72 -8.55
N SER A 497 3.62 -8.86 -8.08
CA SER A 497 2.50 -8.36 -8.86
C SER A 497 3.00 -7.72 -10.16
N VAL A 498 2.32 -8.06 -11.26
CA VAL A 498 2.56 -7.43 -12.56
C VAL A 498 1.69 -6.19 -12.63
N GLU A 499 2.26 -5.08 -13.10
CA GLU A 499 1.52 -3.85 -13.38
C GLU A 499 0.30 -4.14 -14.26
N ASP A 500 -0.89 -3.82 -13.74
CA ASP A 500 -2.17 -4.06 -14.40
C ASP A 500 -2.72 -2.76 -15.02
N LEU A 501 -2.73 -2.69 -16.35
CA LEU A 501 -3.27 -1.54 -17.07
C LEU A 501 -4.81 -1.46 -17.02
N THR A 502 -5.51 -2.52 -16.61
CA THR A 502 -6.98 -2.49 -16.46
C THR A 502 -7.43 -1.46 -15.41
N VAL A 503 -6.53 -1.07 -14.50
CA VAL A 503 -6.76 0.00 -13.53
C VAL A 503 -7.21 1.32 -14.17
N ILE A 504 -6.75 1.61 -15.40
CA ILE A 504 -7.14 2.84 -16.11
C ILE A 504 -8.58 2.75 -16.61
N GLY A 505 -9.02 1.56 -17.03
CA GLY A 505 -10.43 1.31 -17.35
C GLY A 505 -11.31 1.51 -16.11
N ASN A 506 -10.95 0.87 -14.99
CA ASN A 506 -11.67 0.99 -13.73
C ASN A 506 -11.72 2.46 -13.23
N LEU A 507 -10.61 3.19 -13.33
CA LEU A 507 -10.56 4.62 -12.98
C LEU A 507 -11.48 5.45 -13.88
N THR A 508 -11.50 5.16 -15.18
CA THR A 508 -12.39 5.84 -16.13
C THR A 508 -13.86 5.59 -15.80
N ASP A 509 -14.23 4.35 -15.48
CA ASP A 509 -15.58 4.01 -15.05
C ASP A 509 -15.96 4.75 -13.76
N ALA A 510 -15.07 4.76 -12.76
CA ALA A 510 -15.29 5.47 -11.50
C ALA A 510 -15.40 6.99 -11.71
N TRP A 511 -14.60 7.58 -12.59
CA TRP A 511 -14.71 8.99 -12.98
C TRP A 511 -16.09 9.30 -13.59
N MET A 512 -16.57 8.46 -14.50
CA MET A 512 -17.86 8.67 -15.17
C MET A 512 -19.04 8.56 -14.20
N VAL A 513 -18.96 7.66 -13.21
CA VAL A 513 -20.03 7.45 -12.23
C VAL A 513 -19.96 8.47 -11.08
N HIS A 514 -18.75 8.80 -10.61
CA HIS A 514 -18.54 9.52 -9.35
C HIS A 514 -17.82 10.87 -9.49
N GLY A 515 -17.52 11.31 -10.70
CA GLY A 515 -16.87 12.61 -10.95
C GLY A 515 -17.75 13.82 -10.67
N SER A 516 -19.05 13.62 -10.45
CA SER A 516 -20.01 14.71 -10.19
C SER A 516 -19.97 15.23 -8.74
N GLU A 517 -20.46 16.45 -8.51
CA GLU A 517 -20.52 17.06 -7.17
C GLU A 517 -21.36 16.26 -6.15
N GLY A 518 -22.36 15.50 -6.62
CA GLY A 518 -23.21 14.68 -5.74
C GLY A 518 -22.44 13.57 -5.01
N SER A 519 -21.32 13.12 -5.58
CA SER A 519 -20.47 12.09 -4.97
C SER A 519 -19.66 12.60 -3.78
N GLY A 520 -19.52 13.92 -3.62
CA GLY A 520 -18.85 14.52 -2.47
C GLY A 520 -19.55 14.22 -1.14
N GLN A 521 -20.88 14.21 -1.12
CA GLN A 521 -21.65 13.88 0.09
C GLN A 521 -21.47 12.43 0.51
N GLU A 522 -21.37 11.53 -0.47
CA GLU A 522 -21.13 10.11 -0.20
C GLU A 522 -19.70 9.88 0.31
N ALA A 523 -18.70 10.58 -0.25
CA ALA A 523 -17.33 10.56 0.26
C ALA A 523 -17.24 11.12 1.68
N GLU A 524 -17.93 12.22 1.97
CA GLU A 524 -18.03 12.80 3.32
C GLU A 524 -18.66 11.80 4.31
N ARG A 525 -19.76 11.14 3.92
CA ARG A 525 -20.43 10.11 4.73
C ARG A 525 -19.49 8.94 5.02
N LYS A 526 -18.82 8.39 3.99
CA LYS A 526 -17.85 7.29 4.14
C LYS A 526 -16.66 7.70 5.01
N ARG A 527 -16.21 8.94 4.89
CA ARG A 527 -15.17 9.51 5.75
C ARG A 527 -15.59 9.56 7.22
N ALA A 528 -16.80 10.05 7.49
CA ALA A 528 -17.36 10.09 8.84
C ALA A 528 -17.57 8.68 9.43
N ASN A 529 -18.02 7.73 8.62
CA ASN A 529 -18.14 6.33 9.01
C ASN A 529 -16.79 5.70 9.36
N LEU A 530 -15.73 6.01 8.61
CA LEU A 530 -14.37 5.61 8.99
C LEU A 530 -14.02 6.12 10.39
N ASP A 531 -14.20 7.42 10.68
CA ASP A 531 -13.87 7.96 12.00
C ASP A 531 -14.70 7.31 13.11
N TYR A 532 -15.97 7.03 12.80
CA TYR A 532 -16.88 6.43 13.76
C TYR A 532 -16.50 4.97 14.08
N TRP A 533 -16.13 4.19 13.06
CA TRP A 533 -15.81 2.76 13.19
C TRP A 533 -14.37 2.46 13.56
N LEU A 534 -13.45 3.41 13.38
CA LEU A 534 -12.02 3.22 13.63
C LEU A 534 -11.73 2.67 15.05
N PRO A 535 -12.31 3.20 16.14
CA PRO A 535 -12.05 2.69 17.49
C PRO A 535 -12.54 1.26 17.69
N GLU A 536 -13.65 0.87 17.05
CA GLU A 536 -14.21 -0.49 17.15
C GLU A 536 -13.29 -1.51 16.47
N ILE A 537 -12.77 -1.16 15.29
CA ILE A 537 -11.81 -2.01 14.55
C ILE A 537 -10.49 -2.11 15.31
N TYR A 538 -10.02 -1.01 15.91
CA TYR A 538 -8.84 -1.04 16.79
C TYR A 538 -9.05 -1.96 17.99
N ALA A 539 -10.24 -1.95 18.60
CA ALA A 539 -10.57 -2.85 19.70
C ALA A 539 -10.48 -4.32 19.25
N ALA A 540 -11.00 -4.67 18.08
CA ALA A 540 -10.88 -6.02 17.51
C ALA A 540 -9.42 -6.41 17.22
N LEU A 541 -8.63 -5.51 16.59
CA LEU A 541 -7.21 -5.74 16.26
C LEU A 541 -6.28 -5.76 17.48
N SER A 542 -6.73 -5.23 18.63
CA SER A 542 -6.03 -5.32 19.91
C SER A 542 -6.21 -6.67 20.63
N GLN A 543 -7.08 -7.54 20.12
CA GLN A 543 -7.25 -8.91 20.61
C GLN A 543 -6.17 -9.84 20.04
N PRO A 544 -5.92 -11.01 20.65
CA PRO A 544 -5.02 -12.02 20.09
C PRO A 544 -5.34 -12.31 18.62
N LYS A 545 -4.33 -12.48 17.74
CA LYS A 545 -4.56 -12.52 16.29
C LYS A 545 -5.53 -13.63 15.87
N ARG A 546 -5.43 -14.80 16.50
CA ARG A 546 -6.35 -15.94 16.32
C ARG A 546 -7.83 -15.57 16.51
N GLU A 547 -8.11 -14.55 17.31
CA GLU A 547 -9.46 -14.06 17.59
C GLU A 547 -9.81 -12.83 16.75
N ALA A 548 -8.85 -11.95 16.49
CA ALA A 548 -9.06 -10.70 15.75
C ALA A 548 -9.74 -10.93 14.39
N ASP A 549 -9.34 -11.97 13.65
CA ASP A 549 -9.95 -12.33 12.37
C ASP A 549 -11.46 -12.62 12.47
N ALA A 550 -11.86 -13.41 13.47
CA ALA A 550 -13.25 -13.77 13.71
C ALA A 550 -14.05 -12.56 14.21
N LEU A 551 -13.46 -11.77 15.10
CA LEU A 551 -14.08 -10.56 15.62
C LEU A 551 -14.32 -9.50 14.54
N LEU A 552 -13.34 -9.29 13.64
CA LEU A 552 -13.52 -8.41 12.49
C LEU A 552 -14.60 -8.92 11.55
N ARG A 553 -14.65 -10.24 11.32
CA ARG A 553 -15.70 -10.85 10.50
C ARG A 553 -17.09 -10.60 11.10
N ASP A 554 -17.26 -10.86 12.39
CA ASP A 554 -18.51 -10.62 13.11
C ASP A 554 -18.87 -9.14 13.14
N TRP A 555 -17.87 -8.26 13.29
CA TRP A 555 -18.04 -6.82 13.23
C TRP A 555 -18.55 -6.34 11.85
N VAL A 556 -17.98 -6.84 10.76
CA VAL A 556 -18.45 -6.52 9.40
C VAL A 556 -19.89 -7.01 9.19
N LEU A 557 -20.22 -8.19 9.71
CA LEU A 557 -21.55 -8.80 9.55
C LEU A 557 -22.62 -8.24 10.50
N ARG A 558 -22.24 -7.45 11.52
CA ARG A 558 -23.10 -7.04 12.64
C ARG A 558 -24.39 -6.33 12.22
N GLU A 559 -24.29 -5.36 11.32
CA GLU A 559 -25.43 -4.54 10.88
C GLU A 559 -26.07 -5.08 9.60
N GLY A 560 -25.34 -5.86 8.82
CA GLY A 560 -25.79 -6.40 7.53
C GLY A 560 -26.24 -5.33 6.53
N GLY A 561 -26.94 -5.77 5.49
CA GLY A 561 -27.57 -4.87 4.51
C GLY A 561 -26.58 -3.98 3.75
N ASP A 562 -26.96 -2.73 3.55
CA ASP A 562 -26.27 -1.77 2.67
C ASP A 562 -24.89 -1.32 3.21
N LEU A 563 -24.61 -1.55 4.50
CA LEU A 563 -23.33 -1.16 5.13
C LEU A 563 -22.26 -2.26 5.07
N LEU A 564 -22.62 -3.46 4.59
CA LEU A 564 -21.70 -4.61 4.59
C LEU A 564 -20.42 -4.32 3.81
N GLU A 565 -20.55 -3.81 2.58
CA GLU A 565 -19.41 -3.50 1.72
C GLU A 565 -18.56 -2.37 2.29
N GLU A 566 -19.19 -1.35 2.84
CA GLU A 566 -18.48 -0.22 3.43
C GLU A 566 -17.70 -0.61 4.69
N ARG A 567 -18.32 -1.40 5.59
CA ARG A 567 -17.65 -1.98 6.76
C ARG A 567 -16.50 -2.87 6.34
N LEU A 568 -16.69 -3.73 5.33
CA LEU A 568 -15.64 -4.59 4.81
C LEU A 568 -14.44 -3.78 4.30
N ASN A 569 -14.68 -2.73 3.50
CA ASN A 569 -13.63 -1.89 2.94
C ASN A 569 -12.89 -1.09 4.03
N ILE A 570 -13.61 -0.59 5.04
CA ILE A 570 -13.00 0.13 6.17
C ILE A 570 -12.18 -0.81 7.06
N ALA A 571 -12.69 -2.02 7.35
CA ALA A 571 -11.95 -3.02 8.10
C ALA A 571 -10.67 -3.45 7.37
N ASP A 572 -10.74 -3.69 6.06
CA ASP A 572 -9.58 -4.04 5.24
C ASP A 572 -8.54 -2.91 5.21
N MET A 573 -8.98 -1.67 4.99
CA MET A 573 -8.11 -0.49 5.03
C MET A 573 -7.36 -0.39 6.36
N VAL A 574 -8.08 -0.43 7.48
CA VAL A 574 -7.48 -0.25 8.81
C VAL A 574 -6.56 -1.42 9.15
N PHE A 575 -6.99 -2.65 8.87
CA PHE A 575 -6.18 -3.84 9.11
C PHE A 575 -4.90 -3.84 8.25
N SER A 576 -5.00 -3.39 7.00
CA SER A 576 -3.86 -3.30 6.08
C SER A 576 -2.77 -2.35 6.57
N LEU A 577 -3.09 -1.32 7.36
CA LEU A 577 -2.08 -0.44 7.97
C LEU A 577 -1.19 -1.18 8.98
N VAL A 578 -1.72 -2.21 9.62
CA VAL A 578 -1.05 -2.94 10.70
C VAL A 578 -0.38 -4.20 10.17
N SER A 579 -1.08 -4.95 9.32
CA SER A 579 -0.54 -6.14 8.66
C SER A 579 -1.16 -6.31 7.26
N PRO A 580 -0.57 -5.71 6.21
CA PRO A 580 -1.11 -5.75 4.85
C PRO A 580 -1.36 -7.18 4.35
N LYS A 581 -0.45 -8.10 4.66
CA LYS A 581 -0.56 -9.51 4.27
C LYS A 581 -1.73 -10.21 4.95
N ASP A 582 -1.89 -10.03 6.26
CA ASP A 582 -2.93 -10.74 6.99
C ASP A 582 -4.30 -10.14 6.67
N ALA A 583 -4.37 -8.83 6.43
CA ALA A 583 -5.56 -8.15 5.93
C ALA A 583 -5.99 -8.67 4.55
N ALA A 584 -5.07 -8.75 3.57
CA ALA A 584 -5.38 -9.29 2.25
C ALA A 584 -5.88 -10.75 2.31
N GLN A 585 -5.27 -11.57 3.18
CA GLN A 585 -5.73 -12.95 3.39
C GLN A 585 -7.11 -13.00 4.04
N TRP A 586 -7.35 -12.16 5.03
CA TRP A 586 -8.63 -12.04 5.71
C TRP A 586 -9.74 -11.58 4.74
N TYR A 587 -9.48 -10.57 3.91
CA TYR A 587 -10.41 -10.06 2.91
C TYR A 587 -10.77 -11.14 1.87
N ASN A 588 -9.78 -11.86 1.36
CA ASN A 588 -9.98 -12.97 0.42
C ASN A 588 -10.80 -14.12 1.03
N ARG A 589 -10.52 -14.48 2.30
CA ARG A 589 -11.34 -15.43 3.07
C ARG A 589 -12.78 -14.95 3.22
N PHE A 590 -12.98 -13.66 3.49
CA PHE A 590 -14.30 -13.08 3.72
C PHE A 590 -15.13 -13.10 2.43
N THR A 591 -14.54 -12.70 1.31
CA THR A 591 -15.20 -12.59 0.00
C THR A 591 -15.29 -13.90 -0.78
N GLY A 592 -14.58 -14.95 -0.33
CA GLY A 592 -14.53 -16.25 -1.03
C GLY A 592 -13.69 -16.23 -2.31
N ARG A 593 -12.82 -15.22 -2.49
CA ARG A 593 -11.87 -15.14 -3.60
C ARG A 593 -10.60 -15.89 -3.22
N PHE A 594 -10.45 -17.15 -3.66
CA PHE A 594 -9.25 -17.97 -3.47
C PHE A 594 -8.67 -18.44 -4.79
#